data_AF-A0A0J6WNF4-F1
#
_entry.id   AF-A0A0J6WNF4-F1
#
_cell.length_a   1.000
_cell.length_b   1.000
_cell.length_c   1.000
_cell.angle_alpha   90.00
_cell.angle_beta   90.00
_cell.angle_gamma   90.00
#
_symmetry.space_group_name_H-M   'P 1'
#
loop_
_entity.id
_entity.type
_entity.pdbx_description
1 polymer ?
#
loop_
_entity_poly.entity_id
_entity_poly.type
_entity_poly.pdbx_seq_one_letter_code
_entity_poly.pdbx_strand_id
1 'polypeptide(L)'
;MGIAIGAGVGANAANAPLDVAVIGGALVTVGPDNGGIFGVPMSIDGLTDAIRAFQVFQGMKAPDGRVDPAGNTIARLNAILFPDEVGITELVDGALATTVDSTTWAPVEASLVSDFVFEWAGVAGAGAMHYFQLNEHSVPRWFGVLVPEGALRYDRVHIFFHPTPAQAGHPDGEYHGLGSFRDVFHYLSDSFGSQFCASASDRILVMPLMTQAAAADCGIFPQRWANYLGCILGRLATGMSVGAPHLTISSVVVSSFSSGITYSHQFRTRTNLGPRLAGVIDFDGGFSSYSNLSQQLTGPAGHVVKAQQSAANNIPAQAAQNIFPLPRERWGGPWAASFDPNPQTARLQVHAGIPQAMMKIAAERAG
;
A
#
# COMPACT_ATOMS: atom_id res chain seq x y z
N MET A 1 -1.17 -25.20 -10.20
CA MET A 1 -1.91 -26.45 -9.94
C MET A 1 -2.88 -26.13 -8.82
N GLY A 2 -4.19 -26.13 -9.09
CA GLY A 2 -5.23 -25.78 -8.11
C GLY A 2 -5.93 -27.00 -7.51
N ILE A 3 -6.61 -26.83 -6.37
CA ILE A 3 -7.64 -27.75 -5.91
C ILE A 3 -8.84 -27.72 -6.88
N ALA A 4 -9.42 -28.89 -7.10
CA ALA A 4 -10.62 -29.09 -7.91
C ALA A 4 -11.57 -30.04 -7.18
N ILE A 5 -12.88 -29.84 -7.38
CA ILE A 5 -13.93 -30.71 -6.83
C ILE A 5 -14.84 -31.17 -7.97
N GLY A 6 -15.37 -32.39 -7.88
CA GLY A 6 -16.26 -32.96 -8.89
C GLY A 6 -17.72 -32.50 -8.74
N ALA A 7 -18.15 -32.25 -7.51
CA ALA A 7 -19.50 -31.80 -7.18
C ALA A 7 -19.47 -30.68 -6.14
N GLY A 8 -20.61 -30.00 -5.96
CA GLY A 8 -20.73 -28.94 -4.95
C GLY A 8 -20.56 -29.47 -3.52
N VAL A 9 -19.96 -28.65 -2.65
CA VAL A 9 -19.71 -28.92 -1.23
C VAL A 9 -20.34 -27.83 -0.35
N GLY A 10 -20.88 -28.22 0.82
CA GLY A 10 -21.51 -27.33 1.79
C GLY A 10 -23.03 -27.29 1.68
N ALA A 11 -23.61 -26.11 1.90
CA ALA A 11 -25.05 -25.90 1.97
C ALA A 11 -25.77 -26.39 0.69
N ASN A 12 -26.79 -27.26 0.86
CA ASN A 12 -27.66 -27.75 -0.23
C ASN A 12 -26.88 -28.34 -1.42
N ALA A 13 -25.74 -28.97 -1.16
CA ALA A 13 -24.86 -29.53 -2.18
C ALA A 13 -24.79 -31.07 -2.11
N ALA A 14 -24.18 -31.69 -3.12
CA ALA A 14 -24.07 -33.15 -3.19
C ALA A 14 -23.15 -33.71 -2.10
N ASN A 15 -22.16 -32.93 -1.64
CA ASN A 15 -21.27 -33.30 -0.55
C ASN A 15 -20.57 -34.65 -0.77
N ALA A 16 -20.04 -34.87 -1.97
CA ALA A 16 -19.25 -36.07 -2.26
C ALA A 16 -18.08 -36.17 -1.26
N PRO A 17 -17.85 -37.33 -0.62
CA PRO A 17 -16.89 -37.43 0.49
C PRO A 17 -15.47 -36.94 0.17
N LEU A 18 -14.99 -37.17 -1.06
CA LEU A 18 -13.67 -36.70 -1.48
C LEU A 18 -13.63 -35.18 -1.62
N ASP A 19 -14.65 -34.57 -2.22
CA ASP A 19 -14.73 -33.12 -2.38
C ASP A 19 -14.86 -32.41 -1.03
N VAL A 20 -15.62 -32.99 -0.10
CA VAL A 20 -15.73 -32.55 1.31
C VAL A 20 -14.35 -32.52 1.98
N ALA A 21 -13.56 -33.59 1.81
CA ALA A 21 -12.20 -33.66 2.35
C ALA A 21 -11.25 -32.63 1.71
N VAL A 22 -11.34 -32.44 0.39
CA VAL A 22 -10.55 -31.43 -0.35
C VAL A 22 -10.85 -30.02 0.18
N ILE A 23 -12.12 -29.63 0.30
CA ILE A 23 -12.50 -28.30 0.80
C ILE A 23 -12.19 -28.15 2.28
N GLY A 24 -12.44 -29.16 3.10
CA GLY A 24 -12.08 -29.15 4.52
C GLY A 24 -10.56 -28.96 4.73
N GLY A 25 -9.74 -29.73 4.02
CA GLY A 25 -8.28 -29.61 4.05
C GLY A 25 -7.77 -28.27 3.51
N ALA A 26 -8.41 -27.76 2.45
CA ALA A 26 -8.13 -26.43 1.90
C ALA A 26 -8.37 -25.32 2.94
N LEU A 27 -9.52 -25.32 3.62
CA LEU A 27 -9.85 -24.34 4.66
C LEU A 27 -8.89 -24.44 5.85
N VAL A 28 -8.44 -25.64 6.21
CA VAL A 28 -7.40 -25.82 7.24
C VAL A 28 -6.07 -25.19 6.80
N THR A 29 -5.68 -25.45 5.55
CA THR A 29 -4.41 -24.95 5.00
C THR A 29 -4.41 -23.42 4.83
N VAL A 30 -5.55 -22.83 4.46
CA VAL A 30 -5.75 -21.38 4.39
C VAL A 30 -5.52 -20.71 5.75
N GLY A 31 -5.92 -21.38 6.84
CA GLY A 31 -5.76 -20.91 8.21
C GLY A 31 -6.65 -19.71 8.58
N PRO A 32 -6.81 -19.41 9.87
CA PRO A 32 -7.73 -18.40 10.39
C PRO A 32 -7.43 -16.97 9.93
N ASP A 33 -6.15 -16.64 9.71
CA ASP A 33 -5.72 -15.30 9.28
C ASP A 33 -6.21 -14.94 7.87
N ASN A 34 -6.67 -15.94 7.11
CA ASN A 34 -7.27 -15.79 5.79
C ASN A 34 -8.72 -16.31 5.75
N GLY A 35 -9.40 -16.38 6.89
CA GLY A 35 -10.78 -16.84 7.00
C GLY A 35 -10.97 -18.36 6.90
N GLY A 36 -9.88 -19.13 6.94
CA GLY A 36 -9.89 -20.58 7.10
C GLY A 36 -10.12 -21.02 8.54
N ILE A 37 -9.77 -22.25 8.87
CA ILE A 37 -10.03 -22.89 10.18
C ILE A 37 -8.79 -23.62 10.70
N PHE A 38 -8.75 -23.94 11.99
CA PHE A 38 -7.61 -24.64 12.60
C PHE A 38 -7.65 -26.17 12.45
N GLY A 39 -8.81 -26.74 12.20
CA GLY A 39 -9.01 -28.19 12.17
C GLY A 39 -10.11 -28.58 11.20
N VAL A 40 -10.04 -29.81 10.72
CA VAL A 40 -11.01 -30.34 9.75
C VAL A 40 -12.39 -30.40 10.43
N PRO A 41 -13.47 -29.87 9.80
CA PRO A 41 -14.80 -29.95 10.37
C PRO A 41 -15.26 -31.41 10.49
N MET A 42 -15.90 -31.75 11.60
CA MET A 42 -16.37 -33.11 11.89
C MET A 42 -17.78 -33.40 11.35
N SER A 43 -18.43 -32.42 10.71
CA SER A 43 -19.77 -32.54 10.12
C SER A 43 -19.92 -31.62 8.91
N ILE A 44 -20.93 -31.93 8.06
CA ILE A 44 -21.28 -31.08 6.91
C ILE A 44 -21.79 -29.70 7.36
N ASP A 45 -22.52 -29.63 8.46
CA ASP A 45 -22.99 -28.34 9.01
C ASP A 45 -21.79 -27.49 9.48
N GLY A 46 -20.83 -28.10 10.19
CA GLY A 46 -19.62 -27.39 10.61
C GLY A 46 -18.76 -26.94 9.42
N LEU A 47 -18.69 -27.75 8.35
CA LEU A 47 -18.03 -27.35 7.11
C LEU A 47 -18.76 -26.20 6.42
N THR A 48 -20.09 -26.24 6.38
CA THR A 48 -20.93 -25.18 5.82
C THR A 48 -20.71 -23.84 6.53
N ASP A 49 -20.66 -23.86 7.86
CA ASP A 49 -20.37 -22.67 8.66
C ASP A 49 -18.95 -22.16 8.41
N ALA A 50 -17.96 -23.06 8.29
CA ALA A 50 -16.59 -22.69 7.95
C ALA A 50 -16.48 -22.06 6.55
N ILE A 51 -17.17 -22.62 5.54
CA ILE A 51 -17.23 -22.05 4.19
C ILE A 51 -17.87 -20.66 4.25
N ARG A 52 -18.96 -20.49 4.98
CA ARG A 52 -19.64 -19.20 5.13
C ARG A 52 -18.74 -18.17 5.79
N ALA A 53 -18.06 -18.54 6.88
CA ALA A 53 -17.10 -17.67 7.57
C ALA A 53 -15.97 -17.24 6.63
N PHE A 54 -15.42 -18.18 5.85
CA PHE A 54 -14.44 -17.89 4.81
C PHE A 54 -15.00 -16.90 3.78
N GLN A 55 -16.18 -17.15 3.21
CA GLN A 55 -16.78 -16.27 2.21
C GLN A 55 -17.02 -14.84 2.75
N VAL A 56 -17.49 -14.71 4.00
CA VAL A 56 -17.66 -13.41 4.68
C VAL A 56 -16.31 -12.72 4.84
N PHE A 57 -15.31 -13.42 5.36
CA PHE A 57 -13.96 -12.89 5.55
C PHE A 57 -13.35 -12.42 4.22
N GLN A 58 -13.59 -13.19 3.16
CA GLN A 58 -13.13 -12.89 1.81
C GLN A 58 -13.97 -11.84 1.08
N GLY A 59 -14.96 -11.24 1.73
CA GLY A 59 -15.79 -10.16 1.19
C GLY A 59 -16.68 -10.59 0.02
N MET A 60 -17.09 -11.86 -0.03
CA MET A 60 -17.93 -12.36 -1.12
C MET A 60 -19.35 -11.82 -1.02
N LYS A 61 -19.95 -11.48 -2.17
CA LYS A 61 -21.31 -10.89 -2.25
C LYS A 61 -22.41 -11.79 -1.69
N ALA A 62 -22.24 -13.11 -1.74
CA ALA A 62 -23.22 -14.10 -1.30
C ALA A 62 -22.54 -15.19 -0.47
N PRO A 63 -22.36 -14.99 0.85
CA PRO A 63 -21.77 -15.99 1.73
C PRO A 63 -22.81 -17.06 2.11
N ASP A 64 -23.09 -17.96 1.17
CA ASP A 64 -24.12 -18.99 1.29
C ASP A 64 -23.68 -20.25 2.03
N GLY A 65 -22.38 -20.44 2.24
CA GLY A 65 -21.80 -21.65 2.80
C GLY A 65 -21.62 -22.78 1.79
N ARG A 66 -21.55 -22.46 0.49
CA ARG A 66 -21.40 -23.43 -0.61
C ARG A 66 -20.16 -23.18 -1.47
N VAL A 67 -19.56 -24.26 -1.94
CA VAL A 67 -18.48 -24.27 -2.92
C VAL A 67 -18.92 -25.07 -4.13
N ASP A 68 -19.00 -24.41 -5.29
CA ASP A 68 -19.27 -25.08 -6.58
C ASP A 68 -17.95 -25.33 -7.36
N PRO A 69 -17.88 -26.39 -8.19
CA PRO A 69 -16.68 -26.77 -8.96
C PRO A 69 -16.03 -25.65 -9.79
N ALA A 70 -16.84 -24.73 -10.31
CA ALA A 70 -16.39 -23.56 -11.08
C ALA A 70 -16.82 -22.24 -10.40
N GLY A 71 -17.13 -22.29 -9.11
CA GLY A 71 -17.65 -21.16 -8.35
C GLY A 71 -16.56 -20.20 -7.88
N ASN A 72 -16.98 -19.02 -7.45
CA ASN A 72 -16.06 -18.01 -6.91
C ASN A 72 -15.35 -18.49 -5.64
N THR A 73 -16.01 -19.31 -4.81
CA THR A 73 -15.42 -19.84 -3.56
C THR A 73 -14.19 -20.70 -3.82
N ILE A 74 -14.25 -21.65 -4.77
CA ILE A 74 -13.10 -22.51 -5.09
C ILE A 74 -11.98 -21.73 -5.81
N ALA A 75 -12.35 -20.81 -6.70
CA ALA A 75 -11.38 -19.91 -7.32
C ALA A 75 -10.62 -19.09 -6.26
N ARG A 76 -11.32 -18.66 -5.20
CA ARG A 76 -10.71 -17.91 -4.10
C ARG A 76 -9.80 -18.77 -3.23
N LEU A 77 -10.22 -19.99 -2.87
CA LEU A 77 -9.37 -20.94 -2.16
C LEU A 77 -8.08 -21.20 -2.95
N ASN A 78 -8.19 -21.42 -4.26
CA ASN A 78 -7.04 -21.59 -5.14
C ASN A 78 -6.10 -20.38 -5.13
N ALA A 79 -6.63 -19.17 -5.23
CA ALA A 79 -5.81 -17.95 -5.20
C ALA A 79 -5.04 -17.76 -3.89
N ILE A 80 -5.53 -18.31 -2.77
CA ILE A 80 -4.85 -18.24 -1.47
C ILE A 80 -3.84 -19.37 -1.33
N LEU A 81 -4.22 -20.60 -1.69
CA LEU A 81 -3.37 -21.79 -1.55
C LEU A 81 -2.24 -21.87 -2.57
N PHE A 82 -2.48 -21.30 -3.75
CA PHE A 82 -1.55 -21.31 -4.88
C PHE A 82 -1.30 -19.88 -5.34
N PRO A 83 -0.62 -19.07 -4.51
CA PRO A 83 -0.44 -17.64 -4.76
C PRO A 83 0.37 -17.36 -6.05
N ASP A 84 1.16 -18.32 -6.52
CA ASP A 84 1.87 -18.22 -7.82
C ASP A 84 0.90 -18.11 -9.02
N GLU A 85 -0.37 -18.46 -8.83
CA GLU A 85 -1.46 -18.27 -9.79
C GLU A 85 -2.27 -16.98 -9.57
N VAL A 86 -1.87 -16.06 -8.68
CA VAL A 86 -2.59 -14.79 -8.43
C VAL A 86 -2.66 -13.88 -9.67
N GLY A 87 -2.10 -14.32 -10.79
CA GLY A 87 -2.22 -13.65 -12.07
C GLY A 87 -1.57 -12.28 -12.00
N ILE A 88 -0.45 -12.17 -11.27
CA ILE A 88 0.34 -10.96 -11.21
C ILE A 88 1.38 -11.03 -12.30
N THR A 89 1.37 -10.05 -13.19
CA THR A 89 2.34 -9.91 -14.27
C THR A 89 3.09 -8.60 -14.13
N GLU A 90 4.40 -8.64 -14.31
CA GLU A 90 5.18 -7.41 -14.45
C GLU A 90 4.83 -6.74 -15.78
N LEU A 91 4.66 -5.43 -15.74
CA LEU A 91 4.33 -4.60 -16.89
C LEU A 91 5.62 -4.06 -17.49
N VAL A 92 5.80 -4.32 -18.78
CA VAL A 92 6.84 -3.68 -19.59
C VAL A 92 6.17 -2.58 -20.41
N ASP A 93 6.27 -1.35 -19.92
CA ASP A 93 5.73 -0.15 -20.59
C ASP A 93 6.86 0.86 -20.79
N GLY A 94 7.25 1.10 -22.05
CA GLY A 94 8.36 2.00 -22.39
C GLY A 94 8.11 3.47 -22.05
N ALA A 95 6.88 3.85 -21.67
CA ALA A 95 6.56 5.20 -21.19
C ALA A 95 6.77 5.37 -19.68
N LEU A 96 6.89 4.27 -18.93
CA LEU A 96 7.11 4.31 -17.49
C LEU A 96 8.60 4.37 -17.15
N ALA A 97 8.95 5.13 -16.11
CA ALA A 97 10.32 5.22 -15.64
C ALA A 97 10.79 3.87 -15.10
N THR A 98 11.95 3.38 -15.53
CA THR A 98 12.52 2.09 -15.08
C THR A 98 13.55 2.25 -13.97
N THR A 99 13.97 3.48 -13.68
CA THR A 99 14.94 3.80 -12.64
C THR A 99 14.59 5.13 -11.98
N VAL A 100 15.03 5.28 -10.74
CA VAL A 100 15.20 6.56 -10.07
C VAL A 100 16.69 6.71 -9.81
N ASP A 101 17.31 7.77 -10.33
CA ASP A 101 18.71 8.10 -10.09
C ASP A 101 18.87 9.61 -10.23
N SER A 102 18.62 10.32 -9.13
CA SER A 102 18.73 11.78 -9.13
C SER A 102 19.19 12.33 -7.79
N THR A 103 19.88 13.47 -7.87
CA THR A 103 20.18 14.30 -6.72
C THR A 103 18.98 15.15 -6.38
N THR A 104 18.56 15.13 -5.12
CA THR A 104 17.47 15.95 -4.59
C THR A 104 17.90 16.62 -3.27
N TRP A 105 16.98 17.28 -2.58
CA TRP A 105 17.24 17.98 -1.33
C TRP A 105 16.35 17.45 -0.24
N ALA A 106 16.91 17.11 0.91
CA ALA A 106 16.16 16.74 2.11
C ALA A 106 16.59 17.64 3.29
N PRO A 107 15.71 17.85 4.29
CA PRO A 107 16.09 18.58 5.48
C PRO A 107 17.17 17.80 6.24
N VAL A 108 18.10 18.52 6.83
CA VAL A 108 19.08 17.95 7.75
C VAL A 108 18.40 17.72 9.08
N GLU A 109 18.38 16.47 9.57
CA GLU A 109 17.69 16.14 10.82
C GLU A 109 18.21 16.97 12.01
N ALA A 110 19.51 17.26 12.06
CA ALA A 110 20.09 18.11 13.10
C ALA A 110 19.52 19.54 13.11
N SER A 111 18.96 20.03 11.99
CA SER A 111 18.35 21.36 11.94
C SER A 111 16.95 21.42 12.56
N LEU A 112 16.33 20.26 12.86
CA LEU A 112 15.01 20.15 13.51
C LEU A 112 15.01 20.58 14.99
N VAL A 113 16.16 20.98 15.52
CA VAL A 113 16.33 21.47 16.90
C VAL A 113 16.37 23.00 16.98
N SER A 114 16.15 23.70 15.87
CA SER A 114 16.17 25.15 15.79
C SER A 114 14.88 25.70 15.18
N ASP A 115 14.39 26.82 15.73
CA ASP A 115 13.23 27.55 15.22
C ASP A 115 13.57 28.50 14.05
N PHE A 116 14.85 28.66 13.70
CA PHE A 116 15.29 29.76 12.84
C PHE A 116 15.55 29.37 11.37
N VAL A 117 16.11 28.19 11.08
CA VAL A 117 16.43 27.74 9.70
C VAL A 117 16.43 26.22 9.60
N PHE A 118 15.65 25.66 8.66
CA PHE A 118 15.87 24.31 8.15
C PHE A 118 17.08 24.32 7.23
N GLU A 119 18.10 23.56 7.59
CA GLU A 119 19.19 23.28 6.68
C GLU A 119 18.75 22.20 5.69
N TRP A 120 19.09 22.39 4.43
CA TRP A 120 18.83 21.42 3.37
C TRP A 120 20.16 20.88 2.90
N ALA A 121 20.26 19.56 2.79
CA ALA A 121 21.40 18.89 2.22
C ALA A 121 21.02 18.21 0.91
N GLY A 122 21.96 18.26 -0.05
CA GLY A 122 21.86 17.46 -1.25
C GLY A 122 21.95 15.99 -0.86
N VAL A 123 20.99 15.20 -1.33
CA VAL A 123 20.94 13.75 -1.12
C VAL A 123 20.83 13.08 -2.48
N ALA A 124 21.48 11.92 -2.60
CA ALA A 124 21.40 11.09 -3.80
C ALA A 124 20.84 9.73 -3.39
N GLY A 125 19.89 9.23 -4.15
CA GLY A 125 19.32 7.91 -3.97
C GLY A 125 19.01 7.32 -5.33
N ALA A 126 19.40 6.06 -5.50
CA ALA A 126 19.19 5.31 -6.73
C ALA A 126 18.36 4.05 -6.46
N GLY A 127 17.56 3.61 -7.43
CA GLY A 127 16.76 2.40 -7.33
C GLY A 127 16.10 2.00 -8.64
N ALA A 128 15.68 0.75 -8.72
CA ALA A 128 14.96 0.17 -9.86
C ALA A 128 13.45 0.28 -9.67
N MET A 129 12.75 0.68 -10.73
CA MET A 129 11.30 0.80 -10.77
C MET A 129 10.70 -0.41 -11.49
N HIS A 130 9.69 -1.00 -10.86
CA HIS A 130 8.93 -2.13 -11.38
C HIS A 130 7.45 -1.86 -11.28
N TYR A 131 6.68 -2.35 -12.25
CA TYR A 131 5.23 -2.16 -12.30
C TYR A 131 4.55 -3.50 -12.46
N PHE A 132 3.47 -3.71 -11.72
CA PHE A 132 2.75 -4.97 -11.74
C PHE A 132 1.26 -4.73 -12.00
N GLN A 133 0.67 -5.69 -12.71
CA GLN A 133 -0.75 -5.78 -12.96
C GLN A 133 -1.31 -7.06 -12.37
N LEU A 134 -2.47 -6.97 -11.74
CA LEU A 134 -3.32 -8.12 -11.45
C LEU A 134 -4.20 -8.47 -12.66
N ASN A 135 -4.32 -9.76 -12.97
CA ASN A 135 -5.21 -10.26 -14.02
C ASN A 135 -6.69 -10.04 -13.67
N GLU A 136 -7.01 -9.95 -12.37
CA GLU A 136 -8.37 -9.66 -11.92
C GLU A 136 -8.73 -8.17 -12.05
N HIS A 137 -10.02 -7.90 -12.29
CA HIS A 137 -10.57 -6.54 -12.35
C HIS A 137 -10.92 -6.02 -10.96
N SER A 138 -9.92 -5.90 -10.09
CA SER A 138 -10.07 -5.42 -8.71
C SER A 138 -9.36 -4.08 -8.49
N VAL A 139 -9.53 -3.49 -7.31
CA VAL A 139 -8.75 -2.33 -6.87
C VAL A 139 -7.97 -2.72 -5.61
N PRO A 140 -6.64 -2.53 -5.58
CA PRO A 140 -5.77 -2.10 -6.68
C PRO A 140 -5.56 -3.22 -7.72
N ARG A 141 -5.61 -2.89 -9.00
CA ARG A 141 -5.15 -3.72 -10.12
C ARG A 141 -3.68 -3.46 -10.42
N TRP A 142 -3.19 -2.25 -10.15
CA TRP A 142 -1.87 -1.80 -10.57
C TRP A 142 -1.01 -1.47 -9.35
N PHE A 143 0.27 -1.81 -9.42
CA PHE A 143 1.24 -1.51 -8.39
C PHE A 143 2.49 -0.93 -9.03
N GLY A 144 3.01 0.13 -8.42
CA GLY A 144 4.37 0.61 -8.68
C GLY A 144 5.25 0.21 -7.51
N VAL A 145 6.47 -0.22 -7.80
CA VAL A 145 7.42 -0.73 -6.81
C VAL A 145 8.78 -0.11 -7.07
N LEU A 146 9.36 0.51 -6.05
CA LEU A 146 10.72 1.05 -6.08
C LEU A 146 11.60 0.18 -5.18
N VAL A 147 12.62 -0.42 -5.78
CA VAL A 147 13.65 -1.23 -5.11
C VAL A 147 14.91 -0.37 -5.00
N PRO A 148 15.29 0.10 -3.79
CA PRO A 148 16.54 0.84 -3.61
C PRO A 148 17.75 0.01 -4.06
N GLU A 149 18.76 0.68 -4.61
CA GLU A 149 20.01 0.02 -4.97
C GLU A 149 20.65 -0.64 -3.74
N GLY A 150 21.10 -1.89 -3.88
CA GLY A 150 21.68 -2.66 -2.77
C GLY A 150 20.66 -3.20 -1.76
N ALA A 151 19.36 -3.16 -2.03
CA ALA A 151 18.35 -3.76 -1.17
C ALA A 151 18.64 -5.25 -0.89
N LEU A 152 18.78 -5.60 0.39
CA LEU A 152 19.06 -6.97 0.85
C LEU A 152 17.82 -7.70 1.38
N ARG A 153 16.74 -6.95 1.65
CA ARG A 153 15.53 -7.46 2.29
C ARG A 153 14.29 -7.07 1.50
N TYR A 154 13.54 -8.08 1.07
CA TYR A 154 12.29 -7.93 0.34
C TYR A 154 11.06 -8.25 1.20
N ASP A 155 11.25 -8.65 2.45
CA ASP A 155 10.18 -8.96 3.40
C ASP A 155 9.71 -7.73 4.21
N ARG A 156 10.35 -6.57 4.00
CA ARG A 156 10.07 -5.29 4.66
C ARG A 156 9.56 -4.30 3.62
N VAL A 157 8.38 -3.74 3.85
CA VAL A 157 7.71 -2.86 2.88
C VAL A 157 7.37 -1.50 3.45
N HIS A 158 7.40 -0.51 2.58
CA HIS A 158 6.83 0.81 2.80
C HIS A 158 5.68 0.98 1.81
N ILE A 159 4.45 1.04 2.28
CA ILE A 159 3.26 1.24 1.43
C ILE A 159 2.94 2.73 1.37
N PHE A 160 2.98 3.33 0.19
CA PHE A 160 2.59 4.73 -0.02
C PHE A 160 1.21 4.82 -0.67
N PHE A 161 0.32 5.60 -0.07
CA PHE A 161 -1.00 5.90 -0.60
C PHE A 161 -1.04 7.31 -1.19
N HIS A 162 -1.15 7.36 -2.52
CA HIS A 162 -1.22 8.58 -3.31
C HIS A 162 -2.54 9.35 -3.10
N PRO A 163 -2.60 10.65 -3.46
CA PRO A 163 -3.84 11.43 -3.49
C PRO A 163 -4.90 10.82 -4.40
N THR A 164 -6.17 11.16 -4.17
CA THR A 164 -7.28 10.71 -4.99
C THR A 164 -7.12 11.15 -6.46
N PRO A 165 -7.12 10.21 -7.44
CA PRO A 165 -6.81 10.50 -8.84
C PRO A 165 -7.77 11.47 -9.53
N ALA A 166 -9.05 11.52 -9.14
CA ALA A 166 -10.05 12.38 -9.77
C ALA A 166 -9.70 13.88 -9.66
N GLN A 167 -9.00 14.29 -8.59
CA GLN A 167 -8.53 15.67 -8.42
C GLN A 167 -7.47 16.07 -9.45
N ALA A 168 -6.76 15.10 -10.02
CA ALA A 168 -5.77 15.27 -11.08
C ALA A 168 -6.33 14.97 -12.48
N GLY A 169 -7.66 14.77 -12.60
CA GLY A 169 -8.31 14.52 -13.89
C GLY A 169 -8.29 13.06 -14.34
N HIS A 170 -8.10 12.11 -13.42
CA HIS A 170 -8.10 10.68 -13.72
C HIS A 170 -9.39 10.02 -13.20
N PRO A 171 -10.46 9.92 -14.03
CA PRO A 171 -11.73 9.34 -13.60
C PRO A 171 -11.67 7.82 -13.53
N ASP A 172 -12.35 7.22 -12.55
CA ASP A 172 -12.35 5.76 -12.30
C ASP A 172 -12.69 4.90 -13.54
N GLY A 173 -13.45 5.43 -14.50
CA GLY A 173 -13.77 4.76 -15.76
C GLY A 173 -12.55 4.42 -16.63
N GLU A 174 -11.44 5.14 -16.47
CA GLU A 174 -10.18 4.90 -17.21
C GLU A 174 -9.25 3.89 -16.50
N TYR A 175 -9.56 3.52 -15.26
CA TYR A 175 -8.69 2.74 -14.41
C TYR A 175 -8.31 1.37 -14.99
N HIS A 176 -9.26 0.67 -15.62
CA HIS A 176 -9.05 -0.71 -16.07
C HIS A 176 -8.03 -0.86 -17.19
N GLY A 177 -7.79 0.20 -17.98
CA GLY A 177 -6.81 0.20 -19.07
C GLY A 177 -5.47 0.82 -18.69
N LEU A 178 -5.25 1.13 -17.41
CA LEU A 178 -4.19 2.00 -16.88
C LEU A 178 -4.23 3.45 -17.39
N GLY A 179 -4.60 3.70 -18.65
CA GLY A 179 -5.03 5.01 -19.18
C GLY A 179 -4.22 6.20 -18.66
N SER A 180 -4.93 7.25 -18.23
CA SER A 180 -4.32 8.42 -17.58
C SER A 180 -3.81 8.15 -16.16
N PHE A 181 -4.22 7.03 -15.53
CA PHE A 181 -3.72 6.62 -14.22
C PHE A 181 -2.21 6.30 -14.23
N ARG A 182 -1.61 6.07 -15.42
CA ARG A 182 -0.16 5.97 -15.58
C ARG A 182 0.56 7.16 -14.96
N ASP A 183 0.03 8.37 -15.11
CA ASP A 183 0.68 9.61 -14.66
C ASP A 183 0.81 9.67 -13.13
N VAL A 184 -0.07 8.97 -12.40
CA VAL A 184 -0.02 8.90 -10.93
C VAL A 184 1.26 8.22 -10.43
N PHE A 185 1.92 7.39 -11.25
CA PHE A 185 3.21 6.79 -10.87
C PHE A 185 4.35 7.80 -10.70
N HIS A 186 4.16 9.06 -11.10
CA HIS A 186 5.15 10.12 -10.87
C HIS A 186 5.54 10.27 -9.39
N TYR A 187 4.62 9.97 -8.45
CA TYR A 187 4.94 9.98 -7.02
C TYR A 187 6.04 8.99 -6.63
N LEU A 188 6.31 7.94 -7.42
CA LEU A 188 7.43 7.05 -7.20
C LEU A 188 8.69 7.46 -7.96
N SER A 189 8.55 8.03 -9.17
CA SER A 189 9.68 8.32 -10.05
C SER A 189 10.30 9.71 -9.85
N ASP A 190 9.58 10.64 -9.23
CA ASP A 190 10.05 12.00 -8.95
C ASP A 190 10.98 12.01 -7.71
N SER A 191 11.29 13.21 -7.20
CA SER A 191 12.13 13.43 -6.00
C SER A 191 11.76 12.55 -4.79
N PHE A 192 10.49 12.15 -4.65
CA PHE A 192 10.05 11.25 -3.60
C PHE A 192 10.78 9.90 -3.61
N GLY A 193 10.93 9.29 -4.79
CA GLY A 193 11.66 8.04 -4.95
C GLY A 193 13.13 8.18 -4.58
N SER A 194 13.78 9.25 -5.05
CA SER A 194 15.20 9.49 -4.75
C SER A 194 15.42 9.72 -3.26
N GLN A 195 14.52 10.45 -2.60
CA GLN A 195 14.57 10.61 -1.15
C GLN A 195 14.33 9.32 -0.39
N PHE A 196 13.40 8.49 -0.85
CA PHE A 196 13.18 7.18 -0.27
C PHE A 196 14.44 6.32 -0.36
N CYS A 197 15.07 6.24 -1.54
CA CYS A 197 16.35 5.53 -1.69
C CYS A 197 17.46 6.15 -0.82
N ALA A 198 17.53 7.48 -0.75
CA ALA A 198 18.50 8.20 0.07
C ALA A 198 18.28 8.07 1.60
N SER A 199 17.10 7.65 2.03
CA SER A 199 16.82 7.33 3.44
C SER A 199 17.55 6.08 3.92
N ALA A 200 18.09 5.29 2.99
CA ALA A 200 18.66 3.98 3.28
C ALA A 200 17.71 3.09 4.10
N SER A 201 16.39 3.27 3.94
CA SER A 201 15.41 2.36 4.51
C SER A 201 15.71 0.96 3.98
N ASP A 202 15.71 -0.04 4.84
CA ASP A 202 15.91 -1.44 4.43
C ASP A 202 14.62 -2.06 3.89
N ARG A 203 13.82 -1.24 3.19
CA ARG A 203 12.45 -1.52 2.78
C ARG A 203 12.29 -1.33 1.28
N ILE A 204 11.34 -2.07 0.72
CA ILE A 204 10.86 -1.86 -0.65
C ILE A 204 9.64 -0.94 -0.62
N LEU A 205 9.66 0.13 -1.41
CA LEU A 205 8.52 1.04 -1.51
C LEU A 205 7.52 0.51 -2.51
N VAL A 206 6.26 0.39 -2.09
CA VAL A 206 5.16 -0.08 -2.92
C VAL A 206 4.05 0.97 -2.91
N MET A 207 3.59 1.37 -4.09
CA MET A 207 2.41 2.20 -4.26
C MET A 207 1.30 1.41 -4.95
N PRO A 208 0.29 0.91 -4.20
CA PRO A 208 -0.94 0.41 -4.82
C PRO A 208 -1.70 1.56 -5.47
N LEU A 209 -2.06 1.41 -6.74
CA LEU A 209 -2.79 2.44 -7.47
C LEU A 209 -4.30 2.30 -7.20
N MET A 210 -4.89 3.26 -6.51
CA MET A 210 -6.28 3.26 -6.05
C MET A 210 -7.16 4.15 -6.91
N THR A 211 -8.42 3.74 -7.10
CA THR A 211 -9.48 4.58 -7.68
C THR A 211 -10.04 5.56 -6.66
N GLN A 212 -10.72 6.61 -7.12
CA GLN A 212 -11.46 7.53 -6.25
C GLN A 212 -12.48 6.80 -5.37
N ALA A 213 -13.24 5.85 -5.94
CA ALA A 213 -14.23 5.08 -5.20
C ALA A 213 -13.61 4.25 -4.06
N ALA A 214 -12.38 3.76 -4.23
CA ALA A 214 -11.69 2.97 -3.22
C ALA A 214 -11.28 3.79 -1.98
N ALA A 215 -11.51 5.11 -1.95
CA ALA A 215 -11.27 5.92 -0.74
C ALA A 215 -12.17 5.49 0.43
N ALA A 216 -13.29 4.83 0.11
CA ALA A 216 -14.23 4.32 1.11
C ALA A 216 -13.75 3.03 1.81
N ASP A 217 -12.98 2.17 1.14
CA ASP A 217 -12.68 0.81 1.63
C ASP A 217 -11.37 0.16 1.17
N CYS A 218 -10.59 0.81 0.29
CA CYS A 218 -9.42 0.26 -0.41
C CYS A 218 -9.72 -0.93 -1.33
N GLY A 219 -10.97 -1.09 -1.78
CA GLY A 219 -11.38 -2.22 -2.60
C GLY A 219 -11.10 -3.55 -1.89
N ILE A 220 -10.37 -4.44 -2.58
CA ILE A 220 -10.01 -5.76 -2.04
C ILE A 220 -8.63 -5.78 -1.36
N PHE A 221 -7.93 -4.63 -1.35
CA PHE A 221 -6.56 -4.57 -0.86
C PHE A 221 -6.43 -5.03 0.60
N PRO A 222 -7.26 -4.56 1.55
CA PRO A 222 -7.08 -4.94 2.95
C PRO A 222 -7.18 -6.46 3.19
N GLN A 223 -7.94 -7.18 2.37
CA GLN A 223 -8.11 -8.63 2.50
C GLN A 223 -7.00 -9.42 1.79
N ARG A 224 -6.25 -8.78 0.88
CA ARG A 224 -5.31 -9.46 -0.04
C ARG A 224 -3.89 -8.93 -0.03
N TRP A 225 -3.61 -7.84 0.67
CA TRP A 225 -2.33 -7.14 0.60
C TRP A 225 -1.14 -8.06 0.83
N ALA A 226 -1.19 -8.93 1.84
CA ALA A 226 -0.06 -9.79 2.18
C ALA A 226 0.25 -10.78 1.04
N ASN A 227 -0.80 -11.27 0.38
CA ASN A 227 -0.67 -12.17 -0.77
C ASN A 227 -0.09 -11.42 -1.98
N TYR A 228 -0.69 -10.28 -2.35
CA TYR A 228 -0.21 -9.48 -3.48
C TYR A 228 1.23 -9.03 -3.32
N LEU A 229 1.58 -8.47 -2.15
CA LEU A 229 2.93 -8.00 -1.88
C LEU A 229 3.91 -9.17 -1.75
N GLY A 230 3.53 -10.27 -1.11
CA GLY A 230 4.37 -11.46 -0.99
C GLY A 230 4.75 -12.05 -2.35
N CYS A 231 3.80 -12.11 -3.29
CA CYS A 231 4.05 -12.52 -4.68
C CYS A 231 4.95 -11.54 -5.43
N ILE A 232 4.62 -10.24 -5.40
CA ILE A 232 5.38 -9.19 -6.09
C ILE A 232 6.84 -9.21 -5.63
N LEU A 233 7.05 -9.21 -4.31
CA LEU A 233 8.38 -9.11 -3.73
C LEU A 233 9.16 -10.42 -3.88
N GLY A 234 8.49 -11.58 -3.89
CA GLY A 234 9.12 -12.86 -4.22
C GLY A 234 9.67 -12.93 -5.64
N ARG A 235 8.92 -12.37 -6.60
CA ARG A 235 9.36 -12.22 -8.00
C ARG A 235 10.57 -11.31 -8.09
N LEU A 236 10.53 -10.15 -7.42
CA LEU A 236 11.65 -9.20 -7.40
C LEU A 236 12.90 -9.77 -6.73
N ALA A 237 12.75 -10.51 -5.62
CA ALA A 237 13.88 -11.09 -4.90
C ALA A 237 14.62 -12.18 -5.68
N THR A 238 13.93 -12.87 -6.60
CA THR A 238 14.49 -14.01 -7.36
C THR A 238 14.72 -13.72 -8.84
N GLY A 239 14.13 -12.64 -9.37
CA GLY A 239 14.05 -12.37 -10.81
C GLY A 239 13.16 -13.35 -11.58
N MET A 240 12.38 -14.20 -10.88
CA MET A 240 11.56 -15.24 -11.51
C MET A 240 10.15 -14.73 -11.83
N SER A 241 9.71 -14.87 -13.08
CA SER A 241 8.34 -14.53 -13.49
C SER A 241 7.32 -15.63 -13.18
N VAL A 242 7.73 -16.86 -12.87
CA VAL A 242 6.85 -17.99 -12.51
C VAL A 242 7.55 -18.84 -11.45
N GLY A 243 6.82 -19.29 -10.43
CA GLY A 243 7.34 -20.14 -9.35
C GLY A 243 8.24 -19.40 -8.36
N ALA A 244 8.20 -18.07 -8.34
CA ALA A 244 8.88 -17.26 -7.34
C ALA A 244 8.26 -17.54 -5.95
N PRO A 245 9.06 -17.74 -4.89
CA PRO A 245 8.52 -18.04 -3.58
C PRO A 245 7.68 -16.88 -3.08
N HIS A 246 6.51 -17.16 -2.53
CA HIS A 246 5.70 -16.16 -1.84
C HIS A 246 6.41 -15.71 -0.55
N LEU A 247 6.76 -14.42 -0.46
CA LEU A 247 7.41 -13.87 0.73
C LEU A 247 6.40 -13.55 1.84
N THR A 248 6.75 -13.92 3.07
CA THR A 248 6.03 -13.45 4.26
C THR A 248 6.50 -12.05 4.62
N ILE A 249 5.59 -11.07 4.54
CA ILE A 249 5.89 -9.69 4.94
C ILE A 249 6.03 -9.61 6.47
N SER A 250 7.23 -9.25 6.92
CA SER A 250 7.59 -9.18 8.33
C SER A 250 7.35 -7.79 8.93
N SER A 251 7.38 -6.74 8.12
CA SER A 251 7.28 -5.37 8.58
C SER A 251 6.72 -4.42 7.52
N VAL A 252 5.82 -3.53 7.93
CA VAL A 252 5.08 -2.59 7.10
C VAL A 252 5.17 -1.17 7.69
N VAL A 253 5.70 -0.23 6.92
CA VAL A 253 5.47 1.20 7.13
C VAL A 253 4.35 1.63 6.19
N VAL A 254 3.41 2.45 6.65
CA VAL A 254 2.36 3.02 5.81
C VAL A 254 2.55 4.52 5.73
N SER A 255 2.47 5.09 4.53
CA SER A 255 2.50 6.53 4.34
C SER A 255 1.37 7.01 3.45
N SER A 256 0.96 8.25 3.62
CA SER A 256 -0.08 8.86 2.80
C SER A 256 0.18 10.34 2.56
N PHE A 257 -0.36 10.84 1.46
CA PHE A 257 -0.33 12.26 1.14
C PHE A 257 -1.71 12.73 0.63
N SER A 258 -2.11 13.96 0.95
CA SER A 258 -3.41 14.53 0.59
C SER A 258 -4.57 13.60 1.05
N SER A 259 -5.60 13.48 0.22
CA SER A 259 -6.69 12.52 0.37
C SER A 259 -6.27 11.05 0.44
N GLY A 260 -5.00 10.70 0.16
CA GLY A 260 -4.47 9.36 0.35
C GLY A 260 -4.52 8.87 1.80
N ILE A 261 -4.69 9.77 2.78
CA ILE A 261 -4.89 9.39 4.18
C ILE A 261 -6.17 8.58 4.39
N THR A 262 -7.18 8.74 3.53
CA THR A 262 -8.38 7.89 3.55
C THR A 262 -8.03 6.44 3.22
N TYR A 263 -7.24 6.19 2.17
CA TYR A 263 -6.75 4.85 1.86
C TYR A 263 -5.89 4.29 2.98
N SER A 264 -4.93 5.06 3.49
CA SER A 264 -4.09 4.64 4.64
C SER A 264 -4.92 4.28 5.87
N HIS A 265 -5.95 5.06 6.18
CA HIS A 265 -6.87 4.77 7.28
C HIS A 265 -7.65 3.48 7.01
N GLN A 266 -8.34 3.36 5.87
CA GLN A 266 -9.13 2.17 5.54
C GLN A 266 -8.27 0.92 5.49
N PHE A 267 -7.08 0.99 4.91
CA PHE A 267 -6.12 -0.09 4.90
C PHE A 267 -5.78 -0.50 6.33
N ARG A 268 -5.27 0.40 7.17
CA ARG A 268 -4.83 0.04 8.54
C ARG A 268 -5.95 -0.41 9.47
N THR A 269 -7.18 0.07 9.29
CA THR A 269 -8.31 -0.34 10.14
C THR A 269 -8.95 -1.65 9.68
N ARG A 270 -8.91 -1.97 8.39
CA ARG A 270 -9.49 -3.20 7.82
C ARG A 270 -8.48 -4.32 7.68
N THR A 271 -7.19 -4.02 7.84
CA THR A 271 -6.13 -5.03 7.92
C THR A 271 -5.80 -5.36 9.37
N ASN A 272 -5.49 -6.62 9.64
CA ASN A 272 -4.83 -7.02 10.87
C ASN A 272 -3.30 -6.97 10.70
N LEU A 273 -2.74 -5.77 10.58
CA LEU A 273 -1.27 -5.62 10.50
C LEU A 273 -0.61 -6.11 11.79
N GLY A 274 -1.27 -5.91 12.93
CA GLY A 274 -0.80 -6.34 14.24
C GLY A 274 0.65 -5.88 14.49
N PRO A 275 1.56 -6.77 14.90
CA PRO A 275 2.95 -6.42 15.17
C PRO A 275 3.75 -6.09 13.90
N ARG A 276 3.21 -6.33 12.70
CA ARG A 276 3.90 -6.00 11.44
C ARG A 276 3.86 -4.51 11.13
N LEU A 277 2.91 -3.74 11.66
CA LEU A 277 2.90 -2.30 11.48
C LEU A 277 4.09 -1.72 12.26
N ALA A 278 5.09 -1.20 11.55
CA ALA A 278 6.31 -0.62 12.13
C ALA A 278 6.23 0.91 12.25
N GLY A 279 5.55 1.57 11.33
CA GLY A 279 5.43 3.02 11.35
C GLY A 279 4.31 3.54 10.46
N VAL A 280 3.93 4.80 10.70
CA VAL A 280 2.88 5.48 9.97
C VAL A 280 3.32 6.91 9.67
N ILE A 281 3.26 7.33 8.42
CA ILE A 281 3.64 8.67 7.98
C ILE A 281 2.42 9.37 7.34
N ASP A 282 2.11 10.56 7.80
CA ASP A 282 1.14 11.46 7.15
C ASP A 282 1.87 12.69 6.62
N PHE A 283 1.92 12.86 5.31
CA PHE A 283 2.59 13.99 4.66
C PHE A 283 1.76 15.28 4.63
N ASP A 284 0.52 15.28 5.15
CA ASP A 284 -0.27 16.49 5.35
C ASP A 284 -0.28 16.98 6.80
N GLY A 285 -0.25 16.05 7.75
CA GLY A 285 -0.49 16.33 9.15
C GLY A 285 -1.85 17.02 9.37
N GLY A 286 -1.94 17.92 10.35
CA GLY A 286 -3.22 18.52 10.77
C GLY A 286 -3.98 19.35 9.72
N PHE A 287 -3.40 19.62 8.56
CA PHE A 287 -3.98 20.45 7.49
C PHE A 287 -4.49 19.64 6.29
N SER A 288 -4.62 18.32 6.44
CA SER A 288 -5.22 17.45 5.42
C SER A 288 -6.66 17.84 5.10
N SER A 289 -7.11 17.51 3.87
CA SER A 289 -8.55 17.50 3.51
C SER A 289 -9.38 16.62 4.44
N TYR A 290 -8.73 15.69 5.16
CA TYR A 290 -9.32 14.83 6.19
C TYR A 290 -8.59 15.01 7.53
N SER A 291 -8.55 16.25 8.02
CA SER A 291 -7.83 16.63 9.24
C SER A 291 -8.21 15.80 10.48
N ASN A 292 -9.45 15.31 10.56
CA ASN A 292 -9.88 14.39 11.61
C ASN A 292 -9.09 13.07 11.58
N LEU A 293 -8.84 12.51 10.40
CA LEU A 293 -8.05 11.28 10.25
C LEU A 293 -6.57 11.54 10.58
N SER A 294 -6.02 12.68 10.17
CA SER A 294 -4.66 13.09 10.52
C SER A 294 -4.48 13.30 12.02
N GLN A 295 -5.46 13.88 12.70
CA GLN A 295 -5.43 14.07 14.15
C GLN A 295 -5.50 12.73 14.89
N GLN A 296 -6.35 11.81 14.41
CA GLN A 296 -6.54 10.47 14.97
C GLN A 296 -5.50 9.45 14.49
N LEU A 297 -4.45 9.88 13.81
CA LEU A 297 -3.42 8.99 13.29
C LEU A 297 -2.70 8.27 14.45
N THR A 298 -2.90 6.96 14.52
CA THR A 298 -2.26 6.06 15.50
C THR A 298 -1.29 5.10 14.82
N GLY A 299 -0.39 4.52 15.58
CA GLY A 299 0.61 3.55 15.11
C GLY A 299 1.52 3.13 16.27
N PRO A 300 2.63 2.44 15.99
CA PRO A 300 3.59 2.07 17.03
C PRO A 300 4.15 3.32 17.72
N ALA A 301 4.39 3.21 19.03
CA ALA A 301 4.88 4.31 19.84
C ALA A 301 6.22 4.84 19.29
N GLY A 302 6.33 6.15 19.08
CA GLY A 302 7.55 6.77 18.54
C GLY A 302 7.75 6.63 17.02
N HIS A 303 6.84 5.97 16.30
CA HIS A 303 6.96 5.73 14.85
C HIS A 303 5.77 6.26 14.03
N VAL A 304 5.02 7.20 14.61
CA VAL A 304 4.00 7.96 13.92
C VAL A 304 4.58 9.33 13.56
N VAL A 305 4.73 9.58 12.26
CA VAL A 305 5.30 10.82 11.71
C VAL A 305 4.20 11.64 11.04
N LYS A 306 4.19 12.96 11.27
CA LYS A 306 3.29 13.90 10.58
C LYS A 306 4.10 15.05 10.00
N ALA A 307 4.20 15.16 8.67
CA ALA A 307 4.70 16.37 8.05
C ALA A 307 3.58 17.41 8.02
N GLN A 308 3.73 18.50 8.76
CA GLN A 308 2.69 19.50 8.97
C GLN A 308 2.82 20.65 7.97
N GLN A 309 1.77 20.92 7.19
CA GLN A 309 1.79 21.94 6.12
C GLN A 309 1.73 23.41 6.61
N SER A 310 1.96 23.67 7.89
CA SER A 310 2.01 25.04 8.43
C SER A 310 3.41 25.33 8.93
N ALA A 311 3.77 26.61 8.96
CA ALA A 311 4.90 27.01 9.79
C ALA A 311 4.57 26.63 11.23
N ALA A 312 5.56 26.14 11.95
CA ALA A 312 5.46 26.03 13.38
C ALA A 312 6.27 27.11 14.07
N ASN A 313 5.78 27.45 15.24
CA ASN A 313 6.61 27.92 16.34
C ASN A 313 6.97 26.70 17.18
N ASN A 314 8.18 26.63 17.74
CA ASN A 314 8.67 25.53 18.57
C ASN A 314 8.83 24.19 17.80
N ILE A 315 9.58 24.24 16.70
CA ILE A 315 10.02 23.09 15.90
C ILE A 315 10.65 22.01 16.78
N PRO A 316 11.50 22.31 17.79
CA PRO A 316 12.10 21.27 18.63
C PRO A 316 11.08 20.41 19.37
N ALA A 317 10.05 21.02 19.96
CA ALA A 317 9.02 20.27 20.68
C ALA A 317 8.16 19.43 19.73
N GLN A 318 7.89 19.92 18.53
CA GLN A 318 7.15 19.18 17.50
C GLN A 318 7.96 18.02 16.93
N ALA A 319 9.24 18.24 16.62
CA ALA A 319 10.15 17.21 16.15
C ALA A 319 10.33 16.10 17.19
N ALA A 320 10.36 16.42 18.48
CA ALA A 320 10.37 15.43 19.56
C ALA A 320 9.09 14.56 19.59
N GLN A 321 8.00 15.04 19.00
CA GLN A 321 6.73 14.33 18.82
C GLN A 321 6.56 13.75 17.40
N ASN A 322 7.63 13.72 16.59
CA ASN A 322 7.63 13.33 15.18
C ASN A 322 6.66 14.13 14.31
N ILE A 323 6.47 15.40 14.65
CA ILE A 323 5.74 16.37 13.85
C ILE A 323 6.77 17.27 13.19
N PHE A 324 6.79 17.27 11.85
CA PHE A 324 7.74 18.04 11.05
C PHE A 324 7.01 19.14 10.30
N PRO A 325 6.96 20.35 10.86
CA PRO A 325 6.39 21.48 10.16
C PRO A 325 7.24 21.82 8.94
N LEU A 326 6.61 22.43 7.94
CA LEU A 326 7.37 23.06 6.87
C LEU A 326 8.11 24.29 7.40
N PRO A 327 9.24 24.68 6.79
CA PRO A 327 10.00 25.87 7.17
C PRO A 327 9.20 27.17 7.20
N ARG A 328 8.09 27.25 6.44
CA ARG A 328 7.21 28.41 6.33
C ARG A 328 5.78 27.98 6.02
N GLU A 329 4.81 28.87 6.26
CA GLU A 329 3.40 28.61 5.98
C GLU A 329 3.16 28.38 4.48
N ARG A 330 2.26 27.44 4.19
CA ARG A 330 1.71 27.13 2.86
C ARG A 330 1.10 28.35 2.13
N TRP A 331 0.78 29.43 2.85
CA TRP A 331 -0.02 30.55 2.36
C TRP A 331 0.66 31.90 2.59
N GLY A 332 1.19 32.52 1.53
CA GLY A 332 1.70 33.89 1.53
C GLY A 332 3.18 34.05 1.92
N GLY A 333 3.85 35.04 1.31
CA GLY A 333 5.26 35.38 1.56
C GLY A 333 6.05 35.68 0.28
N PRO A 334 7.31 36.19 0.39
CA PRO A 334 8.11 36.65 -0.76
C PRO A 334 8.53 35.56 -1.77
N TRP A 335 8.36 34.27 -1.45
CA TRP A 335 8.55 33.15 -2.38
C TRP A 335 7.27 32.78 -3.16
N ALA A 336 6.12 33.38 -2.84
CA ALA A 336 4.92 33.25 -3.69
C ALA A 336 5.14 33.83 -5.10
N ALA A 337 6.17 34.69 -5.27
CA ALA A 337 6.58 35.25 -6.55
C ALA A 337 7.50 34.34 -7.38
N SER A 338 8.04 33.25 -6.81
CA SER A 338 8.87 32.27 -7.52
C SER A 338 8.11 31.02 -7.98
N PHE A 339 6.87 30.86 -7.54
CA PHE A 339 5.95 29.87 -8.11
C PHE A 339 5.20 30.48 -9.28
N ASP A 340 4.65 29.64 -10.16
CA ASP A 340 3.84 30.09 -11.30
C ASP A 340 2.85 31.18 -10.84
N PRO A 341 2.78 32.34 -11.50
CA PRO A 341 1.87 33.43 -11.14
C PRO A 341 0.40 33.00 -11.11
N ASN A 342 0.06 31.84 -11.69
CA ASN A 342 -1.20 31.16 -11.47
C ASN A 342 -1.26 30.56 -10.05
N PRO A 343 -2.11 31.10 -9.14
CA PRO A 343 -2.21 30.63 -7.76
C PRO A 343 -2.70 29.18 -7.63
N GLN A 344 -3.31 28.58 -8.67
CA GLN A 344 -3.62 27.14 -8.67
C GLN A 344 -2.39 26.28 -8.96
N THR A 345 -1.54 26.66 -9.90
CA THR A 345 -0.31 25.92 -10.21
C THR A 345 0.70 26.03 -9.07
N ALA A 346 0.87 27.21 -8.47
CA ALA A 346 1.71 27.42 -7.29
C ALA A 346 1.26 26.59 -6.06
N ARG A 347 -0.07 26.47 -5.87
CA ARG A 347 -0.68 25.62 -4.84
C ARG A 347 -0.31 24.15 -5.00
N LEU A 348 -0.35 23.65 -6.24
CA LEU A 348 -0.03 22.26 -6.56
C LEU A 348 1.47 21.98 -6.37
N GLN A 349 2.34 22.94 -6.70
CA GLN A 349 3.79 22.81 -6.57
C GLN A 349 4.26 22.67 -5.11
N VAL A 350 3.75 23.50 -4.18
CA VAL A 350 4.12 23.42 -2.76
C VAL A 350 3.50 22.19 -2.08
N HIS A 351 2.23 21.89 -2.38
CA HIS A 351 1.53 20.73 -1.82
C HIS A 351 2.23 19.43 -2.25
N ALA A 352 2.44 19.23 -3.56
CA ALA A 352 3.12 18.03 -4.08
C ALA A 352 4.59 17.92 -3.64
N GLY A 353 5.23 19.04 -3.26
CA GLY A 353 6.62 19.08 -2.83
C GLY A 353 6.87 18.53 -1.42
N ILE A 354 5.87 18.42 -0.55
CA ILE A 354 6.05 17.95 0.84
C ILE A 354 6.52 16.50 0.91
N PRO A 355 5.81 15.52 0.33
CA PRO A 355 6.31 14.15 0.31
C PRO A 355 7.70 14.12 -0.36
N GLN A 356 7.88 14.87 -1.44
CA GLN A 356 9.16 14.96 -2.17
C GLN A 356 10.30 15.57 -1.35
N ALA A 357 10.01 16.28 -0.27
CA ALA A 357 10.97 16.98 0.57
C ALA A 357 11.22 16.25 1.90
N MET A 358 10.21 15.57 2.45
CA MET A 358 10.23 15.03 3.81
C MET A 358 10.38 13.51 3.88
N MET A 359 10.33 12.81 2.74
CA MET A 359 10.33 11.35 2.70
C MET A 359 11.54 10.75 3.40
N LYS A 360 12.74 11.34 3.24
CA LYS A 360 13.95 10.82 3.87
C LYS A 360 13.83 10.73 5.40
N ILE A 361 13.59 11.87 6.06
CA ILE A 361 13.50 11.96 7.52
C ILE A 361 12.29 11.18 8.04
N ALA A 362 11.17 11.23 7.32
CA ALA A 362 9.97 10.54 7.74
C ALA A 362 10.15 9.01 7.72
N ALA A 363 10.83 8.47 6.70
CA ALA A 363 11.17 7.05 6.62
C ALA A 363 12.13 6.64 7.75
N GLU A 364 13.19 7.41 7.99
CA GLU A 364 14.16 7.14 9.06
C GLU A 364 13.51 7.02 10.45
N ARG A 365 12.50 7.85 10.72
CA ARG A 365 11.80 7.86 12.02
C ARG A 365 10.64 6.88 12.13
N ALA A 366 10.02 6.52 11.02
CA ALA A 366 9.00 5.47 10.99
C ALA A 366 9.59 4.06 11.17
N GLY A 367 10.91 3.89 11.03
CA GLY A 367 11.65 2.65 11.26
C GLY A 367 11.51 1.62 10.14
#